data_AF-A0A0T6XWU6-F1
#
_entry.id   AF-A0A0T6XWU6-F1
#
_cell.length_a   1.000
_cell.length_b   1.000
_cell.length_c   1.000
_cell.angle_alpha   90.00
_cell.angle_beta   90.00
_cell.angle_gamma   90.00
#
_symmetry.space_group_name_H-M   'P 1'
#
loop_
_entity.id
_entity.type
_entity.pdbx_description
1 polymer ?
#
loop_
_entity_poly.entity_id
_entity_poly.type
_entity_poly.pdbx_seq_one_letter_code
_entity_poly.pdbx_strand_id
1 'polypeptide(L)'
;MTSWVDYRLNPAFGSIATSRVTTLLTLLRNAATIAIVVVALMFSLSQLGLDIAPLLASAGVLGLAIGFGAQKLVQDVINGVFIQRENAINVGDVITVGGTTGTVERLTIQSVSLRVAVDIRLS
;
A
#
# COMPACT_ATOMS: atom_id res chain seq x y z
N MET A 1 -4.68 -36.30 -27.02
CA MET A 1 -6.08 -36.19 -26.54
C MET A 1 -6.07 -36.20 -25.01
N THR A 2 -5.47 -35.17 -24.41
CA THR A 2 -5.43 -34.93 -22.94
C THR A 2 -4.86 -33.53 -22.77
N SER A 3 -5.68 -32.51 -23.00
CA SER A 3 -5.27 -31.09 -22.93
C SER A 3 -6.36 -30.19 -22.31
N TRP A 4 -7.54 -30.74 -22.02
CA TRP A 4 -8.63 -30.06 -21.29
C TRP A 4 -8.47 -30.17 -19.77
N VAL A 5 -7.68 -31.14 -19.31
CA VAL A 5 -7.39 -31.35 -17.88
C VAL A 5 -6.32 -30.37 -17.41
N ASP A 6 -5.35 -30.02 -18.27
CA ASP A 6 -4.26 -29.09 -17.92
C ASP A 6 -4.71 -27.63 -17.78
N TYR A 7 -5.86 -27.25 -18.37
CA TYR A 7 -6.44 -25.91 -18.18
C TYR A 7 -7.01 -25.72 -16.76
N ARG A 8 -7.40 -26.82 -16.10
CA ARG A 8 -7.92 -26.80 -14.72
C ARG A 8 -6.81 -26.69 -13.67
N LEU A 9 -5.56 -26.83 -14.10
CA LEU A 9 -4.35 -26.66 -13.30
C LEU A 9 -3.54 -25.44 -13.75
N ASN A 10 -4.20 -24.45 -14.37
CA ASN A 10 -3.58 -23.16 -14.63
C ASN A 10 -3.95 -22.19 -13.48
N PRO A 11 -3.11 -22.01 -12.45
CA PRO A 11 -3.33 -21.04 -11.37
C PRO A 11 -3.21 -19.58 -11.81
N ALA A 12 -3.27 -19.28 -13.12
CA ALA A 12 -3.15 -17.93 -13.69
C ALA A 12 -4.29 -16.96 -13.32
N PHE A 13 -5.30 -17.40 -12.57
CA PHE A 13 -6.35 -16.55 -11.98
C PHE A 13 -6.26 -16.42 -10.44
N GLY A 14 -5.09 -16.71 -9.87
CA GLY A 14 -4.72 -16.23 -8.54
C GLY A 14 -3.52 -15.32 -8.67
N SER A 15 -3.58 -14.11 -8.12
CA SER A 15 -2.37 -13.30 -7.97
C SER A 15 -1.37 -14.14 -7.17
N ILE A 16 -0.35 -14.67 -7.84
CA ILE A 16 0.75 -15.33 -7.15
C ILE A 16 1.36 -14.22 -6.31
N ALA A 17 1.09 -14.24 -5.00
CA ALA A 17 1.61 -13.26 -4.09
C ALA A 17 3.13 -13.31 -4.21
N THR A 18 3.70 -12.32 -4.89
CA THR A 18 5.15 -12.12 -5.02
C THR A 18 5.79 -12.40 -3.66
N SER A 19 6.92 -13.09 -3.60
CA SER A 19 7.59 -13.47 -2.34
C SER A 19 7.73 -12.31 -1.34
N ARG A 20 7.78 -11.06 -1.84
CA ARG A 20 7.71 -9.82 -1.05
C ARG A 20 6.38 -9.63 -0.32
N VAL A 21 5.24 -9.81 -0.98
CA VAL A 21 3.89 -9.68 -0.40
C VAL A 21 3.66 -10.73 0.68
N THR A 22 4.08 -11.97 0.46
CA THR A 22 4.01 -13.04 1.47
C THR A 22 4.90 -12.75 2.68
N THR A 23 6.09 -12.18 2.46
CA THR A 23 6.98 -11.76 3.55
C THR A 23 6.37 -10.61 4.34
N LEU A 24 5.87 -9.57 3.66
CA LEU A 24 5.19 -8.43 4.30
C LEU A 24 3.95 -8.88 5.08
N LEU A 25 3.14 -9.76 4.51
CA LEU A 25 1.95 -10.31 5.16
C LEU A 25 2.33 -11.10 6.43
N THR A 26 3.42 -11.86 6.37
CA THR A 26 3.94 -12.61 7.53
C THR A 26 4.43 -11.67 8.64
N LEU A 27 5.13 -10.59 8.29
CA LEU A 27 5.56 -9.56 9.25
C LEU A 27 4.35 -8.87 9.90
N LEU A 28 3.37 -8.44 9.11
CA LEU A 28 2.13 -7.83 9.59
C LEU A 28 1.36 -8.78 10.51
N ARG A 29 1.25 -10.06 10.12
CA ARG A 29 0.60 -11.09 10.93
C ARG A 29 1.31 -11.28 12.26
N ASN A 30 2.64 -11.38 12.26
CA ASN A 30 3.42 -11.52 13.49
C ASN A 30 3.26 -10.29 14.41
N ALA A 31 3.31 -9.08 13.84
CA ALA A 31 3.06 -7.85 14.58
C ALA A 31 1.66 -7.81 15.19
N ALA A 32 0.62 -8.20 14.43
CA ALA A 32 -0.74 -8.29 14.93
C ALA A 32 -0.89 -9.34 16.03
N THR A 33 -0.26 -10.51 15.90
CA THR A 33 -0.23 -11.54 16.95
C THR A 33 0.40 -10.99 18.23
N ILE A 34 1.54 -10.31 18.15
CA ILE A 34 2.19 -9.67 19.31
C ILE A 34 1.26 -8.63 19.95
N ALA A 35 0.63 -7.76 19.15
CA ALA A 35 -0.28 -6.74 19.66
C ALA A 35 -1.48 -7.37 20.40
N ILE A 36 -2.09 -8.42 19.84
CA ILE A 36 -3.19 -9.15 20.47
C ILE A 36 -2.72 -9.80 21.78
N VAL A 37 -1.55 -10.44 21.80
CA VAL A 37 -0.99 -11.07 23.01
C VAL A 37 -0.76 -10.04 24.10
N VAL A 38 -0.21 -8.86 23.78
CA VAL A 38 -0.02 -7.78 24.76
C VAL A 38 -1.35 -7.33 25.35
N VAL A 39 -2.35 -7.07 24.51
CA VAL A 39 -3.68 -6.66 24.97
C VAL A 39 -4.33 -7.74 25.84
N ALA A 40 -4.26 -9.00 25.41
CA ALA A 40 -4.79 -10.13 26.18
C ALA A 40 -4.10 -10.26 27.54
N LEU A 41 -2.77 -10.10 27.59
CA LEU A 41 -2.00 -10.12 28.83
C LEU A 41 -2.43 -8.99 29.77
N MET A 42 -2.63 -7.78 29.26
CA MET A 42 -3.14 -6.65 30.06
C MET A 42 -4.51 -6.97 30.67
N PHE A 43 -5.43 -7.55 29.89
CA PHE A 43 -6.72 -7.99 30.43
C PHE A 43 -6.57 -9.07 31.50
N SER A 44 -5.65 -10.03 31.32
CA SER A 44 -5.36 -11.04 32.35
C SER A 44 -4.83 -10.42 33.64
N LEU A 45 -3.93 -9.43 33.56
CA LEU A 45 -3.42 -8.71 34.75
C LEU A 45 -4.53 -7.94 35.46
N SER A 46 -5.44 -7.32 34.72
CA SER A 46 -6.59 -6.61 35.30
C SER A 46 -7.50 -7.53 36.10
N GLN A 47 -7.71 -8.78 35.66
CA GLN A 47 -8.51 -9.76 36.39
C GLN A 47 -7.85 -10.22 37.71
N LEU A 48 -6.51 -10.14 37.79
CA LEU A 48 -5.76 -10.41 39.02
C LEU A 48 -5.79 -9.24 40.02
N GLY A 49 -6.49 -8.14 39.69
CA GLY A 49 -6.58 -6.94 40.52
C GLY A 49 -5.37 -6.01 40.41
N LEU A 50 -4.49 -6.22 39.43
CA LEU A 50 -3.38 -5.30 39.15
C LEU A 50 -3.89 -4.09 38.37
N ASP A 51 -3.37 -2.90 38.71
CA ASP A 51 -3.67 -1.69 37.96
C ASP A 51 -2.96 -1.72 36.60
N ILE A 52 -3.76 -1.69 35.54
CA ILE A 52 -3.28 -1.67 34.15
C ILE A 52 -3.05 -0.25 33.63
N ALA A 53 -3.41 0.80 34.37
CA ALA A 53 -3.25 2.19 33.92
C ALA A 53 -1.79 2.55 33.54
N PRO A 54 -0.75 2.14 34.29
CA PRO A 54 0.64 2.38 33.90
C PRO A 54 1.05 1.64 32.61
N LEU A 55 0.56 0.41 32.43
CA LEU A 55 0.79 -0.41 31.23
C LEU A 55 0.10 0.19 30.01
N LEU A 56 -1.15 0.67 30.17
CA LEU A 56 -1.90 1.39 29.14
C LEU A 56 -1.23 2.70 28.76
N ALA A 57 -0.74 3.47 29.73
CA ALA A 57 -0.03 4.72 29.47
C ALA A 57 1.25 4.48 28.64
N SER A 58 2.06 3.49 29.03
CA SER A 58 3.30 3.14 28.30
C SER A 58 3.02 2.56 26.92
N ALA A 59 2.03 1.67 26.78
CA ALA A 59 1.59 1.15 25.48
C ALA A 59 1.08 2.27 24.57
N GLY A 60 0.38 3.26 25.13
CA GLY A 60 -0.04 4.46 24.42
C GLY A 60 1.12 5.28 23.86
N VAL A 61 2.13 5.58 24.68
CA VAL A 61 3.33 6.33 24.24
C VAL A 61 4.11 5.56 23.16
N LEU A 62 4.29 4.25 23.33
CA LEU A 62 4.91 3.40 22.30
C LEU A 62 4.09 3.39 21.00
N GLY A 63 2.76 3.29 21.10
CA GLY A 63 1.86 3.36 19.95
C GLY A 63 1.96 4.68 19.20
N LEU A 64 2.08 5.80 19.92
CA LEU A 64 2.32 7.11 19.32
C LEU A 64 3.66 7.18 18.59
N ALA A 65 4.73 6.66 19.18
CA ALA A 65 6.05 6.63 18.54
C ALA A 65 6.02 5.82 17.21
N ILE A 66 5.36 4.66 17.22
CA ILE A 66 5.16 3.86 16.00
C ILE A 66 4.30 4.61 14.98
N GLY A 67 3.23 5.28 15.45
CA GLY A 67 2.34 6.08 14.62
C GLY A 67 3.05 7.21 13.89
N PHE A 68 3.97 7.92 14.57
CA PHE A 68 4.80 8.95 13.94
C PHE A 68 5.76 8.36 12.90
N GLY A 69 6.34 7.18 13.16
CA GLY A 69 7.16 6.48 12.16
C GLY A 69 6.38 6.07 10.91
N ALA A 70 5.11 5.71 11.07
CA ALA A 70 4.22 5.30 9.98
C ALA A 70 3.53 6.47 9.25
N GLN A 71 3.68 7.71 9.71
CA GLN A 71 2.93 8.87 9.20
C GLN A 71 3.07 9.06 7.68
N LYS A 72 4.28 8.90 7.13
CA LYS A 72 4.51 8.99 5.68
C LYS A 72 3.78 7.90 4.89
N LEU A 73 3.80 6.67 5.38
CA LEU A 73 3.09 5.54 4.75
C LEU A 73 1.58 5.80 4.70
N VAL A 74 1.01 6.32 5.78
CA VAL A 74 -0.41 6.67 5.85
C VAL A 74 -0.75 7.75 4.82
N GLN A 75 0.10 8.77 4.68
CA GLN A 75 -0.10 9.83 3.69
C GLN A 75 -0.03 9.28 2.25
N ASP A 76 0.91 8.40 1.95
CA ASP A 76 1.04 7.76 0.64
C ASP A 76 -0.20 6.92 0.28
N VAL A 77 -0.73 6.15 1.25
CA VAL A 77 -1.96 5.36 1.05
C VAL A 77 -3.17 6.26 0.81
N ILE A 78 -3.34 7.33 1.60
CA ILE A 78 -4.44 8.29 1.44
C ILE A 78 -4.36 8.96 0.07
N ASN A 79 -3.17 9.42 -0.32
CA ASN A 79 -2.93 10.03 -1.63
C ASN A 79 -3.26 9.06 -2.77
N GLY A 80 -2.84 7.79 -2.65
CA GLY A 80 -3.15 6.74 -3.63
C GLY A 80 -4.64 6.48 -3.78
N VAL A 81 -5.39 6.44 -2.67
CA VAL A 81 -6.85 6.27 -2.68
C VAL A 81 -7.55 7.50 -3.24
N PHE A 82 -7.08 8.71 -2.92
CA PHE A 82 -7.60 9.94 -3.52
C PHE A 82 -7.40 9.95 -5.02
N ILE A 83 -6.22 9.61 -5.53
CA ILE A 83 -5.96 9.48 -6.97
C ILE A 83 -6.91 8.46 -7.62
N GLN A 84 -7.17 7.32 -6.97
CA GLN A 84 -8.12 6.32 -7.46
C GLN A 84 -9.57 6.83 -7.50
N ARG A 85 -9.97 7.67 -6.52
CA ARG A 85 -11.34 8.19 -6.39
C ARG A 85 -11.61 9.46 -7.19
N GLU A 86 -10.63 10.34 -7.35
CA GLU A 86 -10.75 11.66 -8.01
C GLU A 86 -10.78 11.57 -9.54
N ASN A 87 -10.83 10.35 -10.10
CA ASN A 87 -10.57 10.04 -11.50
C ASN A 87 -9.04 10.06 -11.76
N ALA A 88 -8.48 8.91 -12.11
CA ALA A 88 -7.37 8.93 -13.06
C ALA A 88 -7.83 9.87 -14.19
N ILE A 89 -7.03 10.88 -14.52
CA ILE A 89 -7.19 11.69 -15.73
C ILE A 89 -7.73 10.75 -16.81
N ASN A 90 -8.95 11.03 -17.33
CA ASN A 90 -9.52 10.18 -18.37
C ASN A 90 -8.44 10.04 -19.45
N VAL A 91 -8.12 8.81 -19.86
CA VAL A 91 -7.13 8.56 -20.92
C VAL A 91 -7.56 9.39 -22.13
N GLY A 92 -6.85 10.49 -22.41
CA GLY A 92 -7.22 11.47 -23.42
C GLY A 92 -7.08 12.96 -23.05
N ASP A 93 -6.89 13.31 -21.77
CA ASP A 93 -6.80 14.73 -21.37
C ASP A 93 -5.38 15.32 -21.53
N VAL A 94 -5.30 16.49 -22.18
CA VAL A 94 -4.05 17.22 -22.41
C VAL A 94 -3.77 18.10 -21.19
N ILE A 95 -2.83 17.69 -20.35
CA ILE A 95 -2.41 18.48 -19.18
C ILE A 95 -1.11 19.25 -19.48
N THR A 96 -1.18 20.58 -19.32
CA THR A 96 -0.03 21.48 -19.43
C THR A 96 0.62 21.64 -18.06
N VAL A 97 1.88 21.22 -17.93
CA VAL A 97 2.67 21.43 -16.71
C VAL A 97 3.87 22.29 -17.06
N GLY A 98 4.02 23.45 -16.41
CA GLY A 98 5.20 24.30 -16.57
C GLY A 98 5.43 24.85 -17.99
N GLY A 99 4.37 25.07 -18.78
CA GLY A 99 4.46 25.72 -20.09
C GLY A 99 4.84 24.80 -21.26
N THR A 100 4.87 23.48 -21.07
CA THR A 100 5.10 22.50 -22.15
C THR A 100 3.87 21.61 -22.33
N THR A 101 3.35 21.53 -23.55
CA THR A 101 2.17 20.72 -23.92
C THR A 101 2.64 19.41 -24.56
N GLY A 102 2.21 18.27 -24.01
CA GLY A 102 2.52 16.94 -24.56
C GLY A 102 1.49 15.90 -24.13
N THR A 103 1.31 14.85 -24.93
CA THR A 103 0.31 13.79 -24.69
C THR A 103 0.86 12.76 -23.69
N VAL A 104 0.11 12.47 -22.63
CA VAL A 104 0.53 11.58 -21.53
C VAL A 104 0.35 10.12 -21.94
N GLU A 105 1.44 9.39 -22.18
CA GLU A 105 1.38 7.99 -22.67
C GLU A 105 1.33 6.94 -21.54
N ARG A 106 1.79 7.26 -20.31
CA ARG A 106 1.63 6.37 -19.15
C ARG A 106 1.79 7.10 -17.81
N LEU A 107 0.85 6.89 -16.90
CA LEU A 107 0.97 7.25 -15.48
C LEU A 107 1.25 5.98 -14.66
N THR A 108 2.40 5.94 -13.99
CA THR A 108 2.69 4.96 -12.94
C THR A 108 2.90 5.72 -11.64
N ILE A 109 2.45 5.14 -10.53
CA ILE A 109 2.25 5.75 -9.20
C ILE A 109 3.54 6.38 -8.59
N GLN A 110 4.70 6.26 -9.24
CA GLN A 110 5.97 6.90 -8.84
C GLN A 110 6.76 7.61 -9.95
N SER A 111 6.29 7.63 -11.21
CA SER A 111 7.03 8.29 -12.29
C SER A 111 6.13 8.72 -13.44
N VAL A 112 6.18 10.01 -13.77
CA VAL A 112 5.62 10.58 -15.00
C VAL A 112 6.69 10.46 -16.10
N SER A 113 6.38 9.75 -17.18
CA SER A 113 7.23 9.67 -18.37
C SER A 113 6.52 10.36 -19.54
N LEU A 114 7.14 11.39 -20.10
CA LEU A 114 6.67 12.11 -21.29
C LEU A 114 7.50 11.66 -22.49
N ARG A 115 6.84 11.14 -23.54
CA ARG A 115 7.47 10.89 -24.84
C ARG A 115 7.20 12.09 -25.74
N VAL A 116 8.23 12.90 -25.99
CA VAL A 116 8.14 14.02 -26.94
C VAL A 116 8.29 13.46 -28.35
N ALA A 117 7.27 13.64 -29.19
CA ALA A 117 7.41 13.48 -30.63
C ALA A 117 8.20 14.68 -31.16
N VAL A 118 9.52 14.52 -31.27
CA VAL A 118 10.37 15.50 -31.95
C VAL A 118 10.16 15.30 -33.46
N ASP A 119 9.23 16.05 -34.04
CA ASP A 119 9.17 16.24 -35.50
C ASP A 119 10.17 17.35 -35.87
N ILE A 120 11.44 16.96 -36.06
CA ILE A 120 12.36 17.80 -36.84
C ILE A 120 12.02 17.55 -38.30
N ARG A 121 10.99 18.26 -38.79
CA ARG A 121 10.85 18.53 -40.22
C ARG A 121 11.87 19.59 -40.60
N LEU A 122 12.81 19.18 -41.43
CA LEU A 122 13.67 20.04 -42.23
C LEU A 122 12.81 21.02 -43.05
N SER A 123 13.08 22.32 -42.93
CA SER A 123 13.10 23.30 -44.03
C SER A 123 13.73 24.60 -43.55
#